data_AF-A0A5K1K7I3-F1
#
_entry.id   AF-A0A5K1K7I3-F1
#
_cell.length_a   1.000
_cell.length_b   1.000
_cell.length_c   1.000
_cell.angle_alpha   90.00
_cell.angle_beta   90.00
_cell.angle_gamma   90.00
#
_symmetry.space_group_name_H-M   'P 1'
#
loop_
_entity.id
_entity.type
_entity.pdbx_description
1 polymer ?
#
loop_
_entity_poly.entity_id
_entity_poly.type
_entity_poly.pdbx_seq_one_letter_code
_entity_poly.pdbx_strand_id
1 'polypeptide(L)' 'MSFCADCFKGVRHEGTPEGTTLTIGGIETYVAAPTGEYPKDKIILFFTDGFGLKLENNKLLADDFARNGFKVVM' A
#
# COMPACT_ATOMS: atom_id res chain seq x y z
N MET A 1 -21.21 -24.80 13.21
CA MET A 1 -20.44 -23.71 13.86
C MET A 1 -20.82 -22.42 13.16
N SER A 2 -21.29 -21.41 13.90
CA SER A 2 -21.54 -20.09 13.31
C SER A 2 -20.22 -19.33 13.28
N PHE A 3 -19.88 -18.74 12.15
CA PHE A 3 -18.72 -17.88 12.04
C PHE A 3 -18.95 -16.54 12.78
N CYS A 4 -17.88 -15.92 13.29
CA CYS A 4 -17.93 -14.58 13.84
C CYS A 4 -18.13 -13.56 12.71
N ALA A 5 -19.17 -12.72 12.77
CA ALA A 5 -19.49 -11.76 11.72
C ALA A 5 -18.37 -10.74 11.48
N ASP A 6 -17.64 -10.36 12.53
CA ASP A 6 -16.55 -9.39 12.43
C ASP A 6 -15.30 -9.94 11.71
N CYS A 7 -15.12 -11.28 11.65
CA CYS A 7 -14.02 -11.89 10.89
C CYS A 7 -14.16 -11.73 9.37
N PHE A 8 -15.36 -11.38 8.89
CA PHE A 8 -15.67 -11.21 7.46
C PHE A 8 -16.10 -9.79 7.13
N LYS A 9 -16.09 -8.90 8.12
CA LYS A 9 -16.45 -7.50 7.94
C LYS A 9 -15.24 -6.74 7.41
N GLY A 10 -15.33 -6.27 6.17
CA GLY A 10 -14.34 -5.35 5.61
C GLY A 10 -14.44 -3.95 6.22
N VAL A 11 -13.31 -3.24 6.23
CA VAL A 11 -13.24 -1.82 6.57
C VAL A 11 -12.68 -1.08 5.36
N ARG A 12 -13.26 0.08 5.03
CA ARG A 12 -12.67 1.01 4.07
C ARG A 12 -11.83 2.00 4.85
N HIS A 13 -10.55 2.10 4.51
CA HIS A 13 -9.69 3.14 5.08
C HIS A 13 -10.07 4.50 4.48
N GLU A 14 -9.96 5.55 5.29
CA GLU A 14 -10.22 6.93 4.88
C GLU A 14 -8.92 7.59 4.39
N GLY A 15 -9.04 8.49 3.42
CA GLY A 15 -7.92 9.21 2.84
C GLY A 15 -7.90 9.17 1.32
N THR A 16 -6.95 9.88 0.73
CA THR A 16 -6.68 9.89 -0.71
C THR A 16 -5.29 9.34 -0.92
N PRO A 17 -5.09 8.33 -1.78
CA PRO A 17 -3.76 7.84 -2.12
C PRO A 17 -2.83 8.94 -2.62
N GLU A 18 -1.60 9.01 -2.09
CA GLU A 18 -0.63 10.09 -2.35
C GLU A 18 0.59 9.62 -3.18
N GLY A 19 0.82 8.32 -3.24
CA GLY A 19 1.83 7.69 -4.07
C GLY A 19 1.52 7.74 -5.57
N THR A 20 2.41 7.16 -6.37
CA THR A 20 2.34 7.21 -7.84
C THR A 20 2.33 5.82 -8.44
N THR A 21 1.41 5.57 -9.38
CA THR A 21 1.43 4.37 -10.21
C THR A 21 2.38 4.55 -11.39
N LEU A 22 3.34 3.65 -11.54
CA LEU A 22 4.29 3.61 -12.65
C LEU A 22 4.64 2.17 -13.02
N THR A 23 5.16 1.96 -14.23
CA THR A 23 5.53 0.62 -14.69
C THR A 23 6.98 0.31 -14.35
N ILE A 24 7.23 -0.77 -13.60
CA ILE A 24 8.57 -1.29 -13.29
C ILE A 24 8.70 -2.69 -13.89
N GLY A 25 9.67 -2.92 -14.79
CA GLY A 25 9.88 -4.24 -15.39
C GLY A 25 8.67 -4.78 -16.17
N GLY A 26 7.82 -3.89 -16.70
CA GLY A 26 6.57 -4.27 -17.38
C GLY A 26 5.37 -4.52 -16.45
N ILE A 27 5.54 -4.35 -15.14
CA ILE A 27 4.50 -4.56 -14.13
C ILE A 27 4.00 -3.19 -13.63
N GLU A 28 2.68 -3.00 -13.64
CA GLU A 28 2.06 -1.82 -13.02
C GLU A 28 2.32 -1.87 -11.51
N THR A 29 2.95 -0.82 -10.99
CA THR A 29 3.46 -0.78 -9.62
C THR A 29 3.08 0.54 -8.97
N TYR A 30 2.54 0.49 -7.77
CA TYR A 30 2.30 1.67 -6.96
C TYR A 30 3.50 1.95 -6.06
N VAL A 31 4.02 3.18 -6.14
CA VAL A 31 5.21 3.60 -5.39
C VAL A 31 4.81 4.72 -4.43
N ALA A 32 4.95 4.44 -3.13
CA ALA A 32 4.82 5.42 -2.07
C ALA A 32 6.21 5.77 -1.52
N ALA A 33 6.52 7.06 -1.40
CA ALA A 33 7.82 7.52 -0.96
C ALA A 33 7.68 8.55 0.17
N PRO A 34 8.53 8.49 1.21
CA PRO A 34 8.53 9.50 2.27
C PRO A 34 8.82 10.89 1.71
N THR A 35 8.25 11.90 2.34
CA THR A 35 8.61 13.30 2.09
C THR A 35 9.95 13.60 2.77
N GLY A 36 10.89 14.20 2.04
CA GLY A 36 12.22 14.56 2.57
C GLY A 36 13.27 13.45 2.47
N GLU A 37 14.23 13.47 3.41
CA GLU A 37 15.35 12.53 3.43
C GLU A 37 14.92 11.19 4.05
N TYR A 38 15.25 10.10 3.37
CA TYR A 38 14.96 8.74 3.83
C TYR A 38 16.00 7.74 3.29
N PRO A 39 16.22 6.60 3.97
CA PRO A 39 17.19 5.60 3.54
C PRO A 39 16.89 5.07 2.13
N LYS A 40 17.86 5.14 1.21
CA LYS A 40 17.72 4.68 -0.18
C LYS A 40 18.23 3.24 -0.40
N ASP A 41 18.85 2.67 0.62
CA ASP A 41 19.43 1.33 0.65
C ASP A 41 18.42 0.24 1.03
N LYS A 42 17.20 0.63 1.45
CA LYS A 42 16.12 -0.27 1.83
C LYS A 42 14.77 0.20 1.32
N ILE A 43 13.90 -0.76 1.06
CA ILE A 43 12.52 -0.54 0.65
C ILE A 43 11.61 -1.59 1.31
N ILE A 44 10.32 -1.31 1.39
CA ILE A 44 9.29 -2.31 1.65
C ILE A 44 8.72 -2.75 0.30
N LEU A 45 8.76 -4.05 0.03
CA LEU A 45 8.00 -4.67 -1.04
C LEU A 45 6.65 -5.11 -0.48
N PHE A 46 5.56 -4.49 -0.92
CA PHE A 46 4.22 -4.72 -0.39
C PHE A 46 3.46 -5.66 -1.31
N PHE A 47 3.15 -6.87 -0.86
CA PHE A 47 2.29 -7.77 -1.61
C PHE A 47 0.83 -7.55 -1.23
N THR A 48 0.01 -7.23 -2.23
CA THR A 48 -1.42 -7.00 -2.06
C THR A 48 -2.18 -8.30 -1.81
N ASP A 49 -3.37 -8.14 -1.24
CA ASP A 49 -4.37 -9.20 -1.22
C ASP A 49 -4.94 -9.47 -2.63
N GLY A 50 -5.95 -10.36 -2.70
CA GLY A 50 -6.57 -10.74 -3.97
C GLY A 50 -7.25 -9.59 -4.74
N PHE A 51 -7.44 -8.41 -4.15
CA PHE A 51 -8.02 -7.25 -4.82
C PHE A 51 -6.98 -6.39 -5.55
N GLY A 52 -5.70 -6.52 -5.20
CA GLY A 52 -4.60 -5.86 -5.90
C GLY A 52 -4.62 -4.33 -5.79
N LEU A 53 -3.98 -3.67 -6.79
CA LEU A 53 -3.87 -2.22 -6.88
C LEU A 53 -5.20 -1.48 -7.08
N LYS A 54 -6.28 -2.20 -7.42
CA LYS A 54 -7.60 -1.59 -7.64
C LYS A 54 -8.28 -1.22 -6.32
N LEU A 55 -7.92 -1.89 -5.23
CA LEU A 55 -8.43 -1.57 -3.90
C LEU A 55 -7.63 -0.42 -3.29
N GLU A 56 -8.31 0.70 -3.01
CA GLU A 56 -7.66 1.90 -2.45
C GLU A 56 -6.98 1.65 -1.10
N ASN A 57 -7.53 0.76 -0.27
CA ASN A 57 -6.94 0.41 1.02
C ASN A 57 -5.48 -0.02 0.91
N ASN A 58 -5.13 -0.81 -0.11
CA ASN A 58 -3.75 -1.27 -0.32
C ASN A 58 -2.81 -0.07 -0.56
N LYS A 59 -3.26 0.95 -1.29
CA LYS A 59 -2.49 2.17 -1.54
C LYS A 59 -2.34 3.02 -0.28
N LEU A 60 -3.43 3.19 0.48
CA LEU A 60 -3.42 3.94 1.73
C LEU A 60 -2.47 3.31 2.76
N LEU A 61 -2.44 1.97 2.86
CA LEU A 61 -1.45 1.28 3.69
C LEU A 61 -0.01 1.51 3.23
N ALA A 62 0.26 1.48 1.93
CA ALA A 62 1.59 1.79 1.40
C ALA A 62 2.01 3.24 1.71
N ASP A 63 1.07 4.18 1.62
CA ASP A 63 1.31 5.59 1.96
C ASP A 63 1.57 5.76 3.46
N ASP A 64 0.91 5.00 4.34
CA ASP A 64 1.17 5.04 5.78
C ASP A 64 2.60 4.61 6.12
N PHE A 65 3.11 3.56 5.48
CA PHE A 65 4.51 3.16 5.64
C PHE A 65 5.47 4.24 5.11
N ALA A 66 5.12 4.90 4.00
CA ALA A 66 5.89 6.01 3.46
C ALA A 66 5.92 7.23 4.40
N ARG A 67 4.80 7.58 5.02
CA ARG A 67 4.74 8.63 6.06
C ARG A 67 5.61 8.30 7.27
N ASN A 68 5.89 7.01 7.52
CA ASN A 68 6.78 6.53 8.57
C ASN A 68 8.24 6.32 8.10
N GLY A 69 8.62 6.83 6.92
CA GLY A 69 10.02 6.89 6.49
C GLY A 69 10.49 5.72 5.63
N PHE A 70 9.59 4.86 5.15
CA PHE A 70 9.94 3.74 4.28
C PHE A 70 9.46 3.96 2.85
N LYS A 71 10.35 3.88 1.87
CA LYS A 71 9.91 3.77 0.47
C LYS A 71 9.22 2.41 0.28
N VAL A 72 8.00 2.44 -0.26
CA VAL A 72 7.19 1.26 -0.55
C VAL A 72 7.03 1.09 -2.06
N VAL A 73 7.15 -0.15 -2.50
CA VAL A 73 6.88 -0.58 -3.87
C VAL A 73 5.85 -1.71 -3.79
N MET A 74 4.71 -1.52 -4.44
CA MET A 74 3.56 -2.42 -4.37
C MET A 74 3.12 -2.87 -5.76
#